data_AF-A0A8T1HW54-F1
#
_entry.id   AF-A0A8T1HW54-F1
#
_cell.length_a   1.000
_cell.length_b   1.000
_cell.length_c   1.000
_cell.angle_alpha   90.00
_cell.angle_beta   90.00
_cell.angle_gamma   90.00
#
_symmetry.space_group_name_H-M   'P 1'
#
loop_
_entity.id
_entity.type
_entity.pdbx_description
1 polymer ?
#
loop_
_entity_poly.entity_id
_entity_poly.type
_entity_poly.pdbx_seq_one_letter_code
_entity_poly.pdbx_strand_id
1 'polypeptide(L)'
;MLLEDGFEETLKMVDEWHEAGRKQDFSQCVSELYPSVAGATSAGTCMFLALQQALVLLGEPTGVQEQHIEAFLARSEELRQNMSRGVPWRVFRAFIVQLHITGSQLSMADIEYNRHRTGHRGVAAVTRLHLEDRIYLVAASNTMAVGHAFGLKVCSPRRAGHDDNVKCSLSSYGEWIDRVMFVRKVILLD
;
A
#
# COMPACT_ATOMS: atom_id res chain seq x y z
N MET A 1 4.91 16.49 -25.26
CA MET A 1 4.06 15.38 -25.76
C MET A 1 4.02 14.31 -24.68
N LEU A 2 2.93 13.54 -24.53
CA LEU A 2 2.82 12.51 -23.47
C LEU A 2 4.00 11.52 -23.43
N LEU A 3 4.61 11.21 -24.59
CA LEU A 3 5.84 10.41 -24.68
C LEU A 3 7.07 11.12 -24.08
N GLU A 4 7.21 12.42 -24.33
CA GLU A 4 8.28 13.26 -23.77
C GLU A 4 8.11 13.47 -22.25
N ASP A 5 6.88 13.29 -21.75
CA ASP A 5 6.52 13.42 -20.34
C ASP A 5 6.62 12.08 -19.56
N GLY A 6 7.16 11.02 -20.18
CA GLY A 6 7.42 9.73 -19.52
C GLY A 6 6.22 8.78 -19.40
N PHE A 7 5.14 9.01 -20.15
CA PHE A 7 3.93 8.17 -20.12
C PHE A 7 3.97 6.97 -21.08
N GLU A 8 5.15 6.53 -21.50
CA GLU A 8 5.35 5.44 -22.47
C GLU A 8 4.61 4.16 -22.08
N GLU A 9 4.65 3.79 -20.79
CA GLU A 9 3.97 2.59 -20.30
C GLU A 9 2.44 2.74 -20.28
N THR A 10 1.93 3.94 -20.00
CA THR A 10 0.49 4.24 -20.04
C THR A 10 -0.04 4.22 -21.47
N LEU A 11 0.71 4.79 -22.41
CA LEU A 11 0.33 4.80 -23.83
C LEU A 11 0.30 3.38 -24.39
N LYS A 12 1.32 2.57 -24.08
CA LYS A 12 1.36 1.15 -24.44
C LYS A 12 0.16 0.37 -23.90
N MET A 13 -0.29 0.65 -22.68
CA MET A 13 -1.49 0.02 -22.10
C MET A 13 -2.78 0.42 -22.80
N VAL A 14 -2.90 1.69 -23.22
CA VAL A 14 -4.06 2.16 -24.00
C VAL A 14 -4.08 1.46 -25.36
N ASP A 15 -2.93 1.32 -26.00
CA ASP A 15 -2.78 0.61 -27.27
C ASP A 15 -3.15 -0.87 -27.12
N GLU A 16 -2.63 -1.57 -26.11
CA GLU A 16 -2.95 -2.97 -25.83
C GLU A 16 -4.45 -3.18 -25.51
N TRP A 17 -5.07 -2.28 -24.75
CA TRP A 17 -6.52 -2.31 -24.49
C TRP A 17 -7.34 -2.08 -25.77
N HIS A 18 -6.87 -1.17 -26.62
CA HIS A 18 -7.48 -0.88 -27.90
C HIS A 18 -7.39 -2.08 -28.86
N GLU A 19 -6.21 -2.70 -28.97
CA GLU A 19 -5.96 -3.90 -29.77
C GLU A 19 -6.75 -5.12 -29.28
N ALA A 20 -6.95 -5.25 -27.97
CA ALA A 20 -7.81 -6.26 -27.38
C ALA A 20 -9.31 -6.07 -27.68
N GLY A 21 -9.68 -5.00 -28.41
CA GLY A 21 -11.03 -4.73 -28.88
C GLY A 21 -11.94 -4.07 -27.83
N ARG A 22 -11.35 -3.44 -26.80
CA ARG A 22 -12.08 -2.70 -25.76
C ARG A 22 -13.22 -3.50 -25.12
N LYS A 23 -12.99 -4.78 -24.86
CA LYS A 23 -14.00 -5.74 -24.33
C LYS A 23 -14.59 -5.34 -22.98
N GLN A 24 -13.93 -4.45 -22.26
CA GLN A 24 -14.37 -3.84 -21.00
C GLN A 24 -13.87 -2.40 -20.91
N ASP A 25 -14.38 -1.62 -19.96
CA ASP A 25 -13.90 -0.25 -19.73
C ASP A 25 -12.41 -0.23 -19.42
N PHE A 26 -11.68 0.79 -19.91
CA PHE A 26 -10.23 0.89 -19.68
C PHE A 26 -9.89 0.84 -18.18
N SER A 27 -10.68 1.49 -17.33
CA SER A 27 -10.54 1.41 -15.87
C SER A 27 -10.64 -0.01 -15.33
N GLN A 28 -11.51 -0.86 -15.88
CA GLN A 28 -11.64 -2.26 -15.47
C GLN A 28 -10.48 -3.09 -16.01
N CYS A 29 -10.08 -2.87 -17.26
CA CYS A 29 -8.89 -3.49 -17.87
C CYS A 29 -7.62 -3.21 -17.06
N VAL A 30 -7.41 -1.95 -16.68
CA VAL A 30 -6.31 -1.56 -15.80
C VAL A 30 -6.46 -2.20 -14.43
N SER A 31 -7.64 -2.21 -13.81
CA SER A 31 -7.80 -2.81 -12.47
C SER A 31 -7.58 -4.34 -12.44
N GLU A 32 -7.79 -5.03 -13.57
CA GLU A 32 -7.55 -6.47 -13.71
C GLU A 32 -6.10 -6.80 -14.08
N LEU A 33 -5.48 -6.01 -14.95
CA LEU A 33 -4.05 -6.09 -15.27
C LEU A 33 -3.17 -5.65 -14.09
N TYR A 34 -3.68 -4.73 -13.28
CA TYR A 34 -3.03 -4.12 -12.13
C TYR A 34 -3.88 -4.36 -10.87
N PRO A 35 -3.86 -5.57 -10.30
CA PRO A 35 -4.58 -5.87 -9.08
C PRO A 35 -3.98 -5.07 -7.92
N SER A 36 -4.49 -3.85 -7.70
CA SER A 36 -4.28 -3.02 -6.51
C SER A 36 -2.89 -3.21 -5.88
N VAL A 37 -1.85 -2.82 -6.61
CA VAL A 37 -0.45 -2.98 -6.17
C VAL A 37 0.03 -1.65 -5.58
N ALA A 38 0.59 -1.69 -4.38
CA ALA A 38 1.25 -0.53 -3.77
C ALA A 38 2.73 -0.56 -4.16
N GLY A 39 3.16 0.39 -5.00
CA GLY A 39 4.45 0.38 -5.68
C GLY A 39 5.00 1.74 -6.10
N ALA A 40 4.58 2.84 -5.47
CA ALA A 40 5.06 4.17 -5.82
C ALA A 40 6.55 4.41 -5.50
N THR A 41 7.18 3.55 -4.68
CA THR A 41 8.64 3.58 -4.52
C THR A 41 9.29 2.86 -5.68
N SER A 42 10.46 3.34 -6.14
CA SER A 42 11.22 2.75 -7.25
C SER A 42 11.59 1.26 -7.04
N ALA A 43 11.54 0.79 -5.79
CA ALA A 43 11.79 -0.60 -5.41
C ALA A 43 10.51 -1.40 -5.08
N GLY A 44 9.32 -0.80 -5.17
CA GLY A 44 8.05 -1.47 -4.82
C GLY A 44 7.88 -1.78 -3.33
N THR A 45 8.71 -1.19 -2.46
CA THR A 45 8.85 -1.50 -1.04
C THR A 45 7.93 -0.74 -0.09
N CYS A 46 7.09 0.18 -0.59
CA CYS A 46 6.31 1.10 0.25
C CYS A 46 5.49 0.42 1.36
N MET A 47 4.89 -0.75 1.13
CA MET A 47 4.13 -1.46 2.18
C MET A 47 5.03 -1.98 3.31
N PHE A 48 6.24 -2.43 3.00
CA PHE A 48 7.19 -2.92 4.01
C PHE A 48 7.67 -1.77 4.89
N LEU A 49 8.05 -0.65 4.25
CA LEU A 49 8.48 0.57 4.95
C LEU A 49 7.35 1.16 5.80
N ALA A 50 6.12 1.16 5.28
CA ALA A 50 4.95 1.63 6.03
C ALA A 50 4.63 0.74 7.24
N LEU A 51 4.80 -0.59 7.14
CA LEU A 51 4.66 -1.50 8.28
C LEU A 51 5.79 -1.31 9.29
N GLN A 52 7.03 -1.19 8.83
CA GLN A 52 8.18 -0.88 9.69
C GLN A 52 7.94 0.41 10.48
N GLN A 53 7.53 1.48 9.81
CA GLN A 53 7.20 2.75 10.45
C GLN A 53 6.02 2.62 11.42
N ALA A 54 5.00 1.82 11.10
CA ALA A 54 3.88 1.56 12.01
C ALA A 54 4.33 0.86 13.30
N LEU A 55 5.25 -0.11 13.20
CA LEU A 55 5.80 -0.83 14.35
C LEU A 55 6.70 0.08 15.20
N VAL A 56 7.50 0.95 14.58
CA VAL A 56 8.27 2.00 15.30
C VAL A 56 7.33 2.89 16.10
N LEU A 57 6.19 3.30 15.54
CA LEU A 57 5.19 4.13 16.24
C LEU A 57 4.50 3.41 17.41
N LEU A 58 4.51 2.08 17.40
CA LEU A 58 4.01 1.24 18.49
C LEU A 58 5.09 0.90 19.52
N GLY A 59 6.34 1.36 19.32
CA GLY A 59 7.45 1.10 20.23
C GLY A 59 8.22 -0.20 19.95
N GLU A 60 8.00 -0.84 18.79
CA GLU A 60 8.66 -2.10 18.38
C GLU A 60 9.54 -1.88 17.14
N PRO A 61 10.66 -1.14 17.25
CA PRO A 61 11.50 -0.79 16.10
C PRO A 61 12.22 -2.00 15.48
N THR A 62 12.31 -3.12 16.20
CA THR A 62 12.93 -4.36 15.74
C THR A 62 11.97 -5.30 15.01
N GLY A 63 10.67 -5.03 15.05
CA GLY A 63 9.65 -5.93 14.48
C GLY A 63 9.76 -6.11 12.96
N VAL A 64 10.25 -5.10 12.24
CA VAL A 64 10.66 -5.20 10.83
C VAL A 64 11.98 -4.45 10.65
N GLN A 65 12.99 -5.17 10.15
CA GLN A 65 14.31 -4.63 9.84
C GLN A 65 14.57 -4.78 8.34
N GLU A 66 15.50 -3.98 7.83
CA GLU A 66 15.90 -4.00 6.41
C GLU A 66 16.26 -5.41 5.93
N GLN A 67 17.03 -6.15 6.72
CA GLN A 67 17.38 -7.55 6.45
C GLN A 67 16.17 -8.48 6.26
N HIS A 68 15.04 -8.23 6.93
CA HIS A 68 13.82 -9.03 6.74
C HIS A 68 13.21 -8.75 5.36
N ILE A 69 13.23 -7.48 4.94
CA ILE A 69 12.71 -7.04 3.65
C ILE A 69 13.61 -7.58 2.54
N GLU A 70 14.93 -7.38 2.64
CA GLU A 70 15.92 -7.88 1.68
C GLU A 70 15.84 -9.40 1.49
N ALA A 71 15.81 -10.16 2.59
CA ALA A 71 15.70 -11.62 2.52
C ALA A 71 14.38 -12.07 1.85
N PHE A 72 13.29 -11.35 2.07
CA PHE A 72 12.01 -11.64 1.42
C PHE A 72 12.06 -11.32 -0.08
N LEU A 73 12.60 -10.16 -0.45
CA LEU A 73 12.73 -9.75 -1.86
C LEU A 73 13.65 -10.69 -2.64
N ALA A 74 14.80 -11.06 -2.07
CA ALA A 74 15.74 -12.00 -2.68
C ALA A 74 15.08 -13.36 -2.95
N ARG A 75 14.32 -13.88 -1.96
CA ARG A 75 13.56 -15.13 -2.14
C ARG A 75 12.49 -15.01 -3.21
N SER A 76 11.82 -13.86 -3.32
CA SER A 76 10.82 -13.64 -4.36
C SER A 76 11.42 -13.56 -5.76
N GLU A 77 12.64 -13.03 -5.90
CA GLU A 77 13.40 -13.07 -7.15
C GLU A 77 13.74 -14.52 -7.56
N GLU A 78 14.20 -15.35 -6.62
CA GLU A 78 14.44 -16.79 -6.86
C GLU A 78 13.16 -17.51 -7.34
N LEU A 79 11.99 -17.10 -6.83
CA LEU A 79 10.67 -17.60 -7.22
C LEU A 79 10.12 -16.95 -8.49
N ARG A 80 10.90 -16.09 -9.17
CA ARG A 80 10.51 -15.34 -10.38
C ARG A 80 9.25 -14.48 -10.19
N GLN A 81 9.05 -13.97 -8.97
CA GLN A 81 7.98 -13.03 -8.66
C GLN A 81 8.50 -11.60 -8.89
N ASN A 82 8.06 -10.94 -9.96
CA ASN A 82 8.44 -9.56 -10.22
C ASN A 82 7.73 -8.62 -9.23
N MET A 83 8.50 -7.93 -8.38
CA MET A 83 8.04 -6.96 -7.38
C MET A 83 8.40 -5.52 -7.71
N SER A 84 9.05 -5.25 -8.85
CA SER A 84 9.55 -3.91 -9.19
C SER A 84 8.45 -2.85 -9.32
N ARG A 85 7.21 -3.29 -9.55
CA ARG A 85 6.03 -2.43 -9.69
C ARG A 85 5.20 -2.36 -8.41
N GLY A 86 5.75 -2.85 -7.30
CA GLY A 86 5.09 -2.95 -6.01
C GLY A 86 4.61 -4.35 -5.67
N VAL A 87 4.02 -4.46 -4.47
CA VAL A 87 3.58 -5.74 -3.93
C VAL A 87 2.05 -5.76 -3.79
N PRO A 88 1.35 -6.83 -4.22
CA PRO A 88 -0.06 -7.00 -3.91
C PRO A 88 -0.25 -7.50 -2.48
N TRP A 89 -1.39 -7.18 -1.85
CA TRP A 89 -1.68 -7.60 -0.46
C TRP A 89 -1.45 -9.09 -0.21
N ARG A 90 -1.83 -9.97 -1.16
CA ARG A 90 -1.63 -11.42 -1.04
C ARG A 90 -0.17 -11.82 -0.82
N VAL A 91 0.76 -11.14 -1.49
CA VAL A 91 2.19 -11.42 -1.38
C VAL A 91 2.77 -10.75 -0.14
N PHE A 92 2.36 -9.52 0.16
CA PHE A 92 2.74 -8.85 1.42
C PHE A 92 2.27 -9.62 2.66
N ARG A 93 1.11 -10.27 2.60
CA ARG A 93 0.62 -11.19 3.63
C ARG A 93 1.61 -12.34 3.89
N ALA A 94 2.28 -12.86 2.86
CA ALA A 94 3.28 -13.91 3.06
C ALA A 94 4.48 -13.40 3.87
N PHE A 95 4.90 -12.15 3.66
CA PHE A 95 5.91 -11.49 4.50
C PHE A 95 5.44 -11.35 5.95
N ILE A 96 4.21 -10.88 6.18
CA ILE A 96 3.63 -10.79 7.54
C ILE A 96 3.60 -12.17 8.23
N VAL A 97 3.18 -13.22 7.51
CA VAL A 97 3.17 -14.59 8.04
C VAL A 97 4.60 -15.06 8.38
N GLN A 98 5.59 -14.73 7.56
CA GLN A 98 6.98 -15.03 7.86
C GLN A 98 7.44 -14.35 9.16
N LEU A 99 7.14 -13.05 9.34
CA LEU A 99 7.45 -12.34 10.58
C LEU A 99 6.81 -13.01 11.80
N HIS A 100 5.55 -13.43 11.68
CA HIS A 100 4.84 -14.13 12.75
C HIS A 100 5.49 -15.47 13.10
N ILE A 101 5.86 -16.27 12.09
CA ILE A 101 6.57 -17.55 12.30
C ILE A 101 7.93 -17.32 13.00
N THR A 102 8.60 -16.21 12.70
CA THR A 102 9.87 -15.84 13.34
C THR A 102 9.71 -15.18 14.71
N GLY A 103 8.49 -15.12 15.26
CA GLY A 103 8.23 -14.65 16.62
C GLY A 103 7.75 -13.20 16.75
N SER A 104 7.32 -12.56 15.67
CA SER A 104 6.70 -11.23 15.75
C SER A 104 5.40 -11.26 16.56
N GLN A 105 5.26 -10.27 17.45
CA GLN A 105 4.05 -10.04 18.22
C GLN A 105 2.94 -9.35 17.43
N LEU A 106 3.10 -9.13 16.12
CA LEU A 106 2.05 -8.51 15.32
C LEU A 106 0.76 -9.35 15.32
N SER A 107 -0.36 -8.73 15.72
CA SER A 107 -1.69 -9.35 15.70
C SER A 107 -2.13 -9.64 14.26
N MET A 108 -2.09 -10.92 13.88
CA MET A 108 -2.57 -11.38 12.57
C MET A 108 -4.06 -11.07 12.37
N ALA A 109 -4.88 -11.22 13.41
CA ALA A 109 -6.33 -10.99 13.32
C ALA A 109 -6.66 -9.52 12.99
N ASP A 110 -5.93 -8.57 13.58
CA ASP A 110 -6.17 -7.14 13.36
C ASP A 110 -5.67 -6.66 12.01
N ILE A 111 -4.50 -7.13 11.56
CA ILE A 111 -3.92 -6.67 10.31
C ILE A 111 -4.62 -7.30 9.08
N GLU A 112 -5.21 -8.49 9.24
CA GLU A 112 -6.03 -9.13 8.19
C GLU A 112 -7.39 -8.47 7.99
N TYR A 113 -7.90 -7.73 8.97
CA TYR A 113 -9.17 -7.04 8.82
C TYR A 113 -9.00 -5.69 8.08
N ASN A 114 -9.65 -5.55 6.93
CA ASN A 114 -9.75 -4.28 6.22
C ASN A 114 -10.92 -3.44 6.76
N ARG A 115 -10.62 -2.27 7.33
CA ARG A 115 -11.60 -1.31 7.89
C ARG A 115 -12.22 -0.39 6.83
N HIS A 116 -11.64 -0.34 5.62
CA HIS A 116 -12.18 0.45 4.53
C HIS A 116 -13.34 -0.28 3.84
N ARG A 117 -14.46 0.43 3.62
CA ARG A 117 -15.58 0.00 2.78
C ARG A 117 -15.68 0.96 1.58
N THR A 118 -15.93 0.41 0.41
CA THR A 118 -15.93 1.14 -0.88
C THR A 118 -17.00 2.24 -0.93
N GLY A 119 -16.78 3.27 -1.76
CA GLY A 119 -17.79 4.31 -2.07
C GLY A 119 -17.32 5.77 -1.90
N HIS A 120 -16.17 6.00 -1.25
CA HIS A 120 -15.58 7.33 -1.11
C HIS A 120 -14.23 7.41 -1.83
N ARG A 121 -13.93 8.59 -2.38
CA ARG A 121 -12.67 8.92 -3.07
C ARG A 121 -11.95 10.05 -2.34
N GLY A 122 -10.69 10.28 -2.67
CA GLY A 122 -9.94 11.36 -2.05
C GLY A 122 -9.49 11.05 -0.64
N VAL A 123 -8.82 12.03 -0.02
CA VAL A 123 -8.53 12.06 1.41
C VAL A 123 -9.81 11.91 2.28
N ALA A 124 -10.97 12.30 1.74
CA ALA A 124 -12.28 12.09 2.36
C ALA A 124 -12.56 10.61 2.67
N ALA A 125 -12.07 9.69 1.84
CA ALA A 125 -12.22 8.25 2.04
C ALA A 125 -11.49 7.74 3.29
N VAL A 126 -10.40 8.40 3.70
CA VAL A 126 -9.68 8.06 4.93
C VAL A 126 -10.27 8.80 6.13
N THR A 127 -10.58 10.09 5.99
CA THR A 127 -11.01 10.95 7.11
C THR A 127 -12.41 10.61 7.64
N ARG A 128 -13.31 10.11 6.79
CA ARG A 128 -14.68 9.71 7.18
C ARG A 128 -14.76 8.36 7.87
N LEU A 129 -13.70 7.55 7.86
CA LEU A 129 -13.70 6.25 8.53
C LEU A 129 -13.79 6.45 10.04
N HIS A 130 -14.71 5.74 10.69
CA HIS A 130 -14.73 5.63 12.14
C HIS A 130 -13.60 4.70 12.60
N LEU A 131 -12.46 5.29 12.96
CA LEU A 131 -11.26 4.60 13.42
C LEU A 131 -11.02 4.94 14.89
N GLU A 132 -10.60 3.94 15.67
CA GLU A 132 -10.10 4.12 17.03
C GLU A 132 -8.74 4.81 17.03
N ASP A 133 -8.37 5.38 18.18
CA ASP A 133 -7.07 6.01 18.45
C ASP A 133 -5.93 4.99 18.47
N ARG A 134 -5.46 4.62 17.27
CA ARG A 134 -4.50 3.55 17.01
C ARG A 134 -3.66 3.86 15.77
N ILE A 135 -2.74 2.93 15.47
CA ILE A 135 -1.94 2.94 14.24
C ILE A 135 -2.57 2.02 13.20
N TYR A 136 -2.58 2.47 11.95
CA TYR A 136 -3.09 1.71 10.81
C TYR A 136 -2.08 1.73 9.67
N LEU A 137 -2.05 0.66 8.89
CA LEU A 137 -1.42 0.61 7.58
C LEU A 137 -2.47 1.00 6.55
N VAL A 138 -2.17 2.00 5.72
CA VAL A 138 -3.05 2.46 4.65
C VAL A 138 -2.37 2.21 3.32
N ALA A 139 -3.12 1.66 2.36
CA ALA A 139 -2.73 1.71 0.96
C ALA A 139 -3.78 2.45 0.16
N ALA A 140 -3.33 3.30 -0.76
CA ALA A 140 -4.16 4.11 -1.63
C ALA A 140 -3.51 4.21 -3.01
N SER A 141 -4.32 4.51 -4.03
CA SER A 141 -3.84 4.74 -5.39
C SER A 141 -4.32 6.07 -5.93
N ASN A 142 -3.54 6.62 -6.86
CA ASN A 142 -3.94 7.79 -7.64
C ASN A 142 -4.81 7.39 -8.85
N THR A 143 -5.22 8.40 -9.63
CA THR A 143 -6.04 8.23 -10.84
C THR A 143 -5.36 7.41 -11.94
N MET A 144 -4.03 7.31 -11.91
CA MET A 144 -3.21 6.50 -12.81
C MET A 144 -2.99 5.07 -12.29
N ALA A 145 -3.72 4.66 -11.24
CA ALA A 145 -3.59 3.37 -10.58
C ALA A 145 -2.21 3.07 -9.97
N VAL A 146 -1.38 4.10 -9.74
CA VAL A 146 -0.14 3.97 -8.97
C VAL A 146 -0.51 3.90 -7.50
N GLY A 147 -0.29 2.75 -6.86
CA GLY A 147 -0.54 2.56 -5.44
C GLY A 147 0.65 2.97 -4.58
N HIS A 148 0.38 3.43 -3.36
CA HIS A 148 1.36 3.73 -2.33
C HIS A 148 0.82 3.30 -0.97
N ALA A 149 1.72 3.05 -0.02
CA ALA A 149 1.35 2.70 1.33
C ALA A 149 2.09 3.57 2.35
N PHE A 150 1.39 3.90 3.43
CA PHE A 150 1.89 4.74 4.51
C PHE A 150 1.27 4.34 5.85
N GLY A 151 1.92 4.73 6.94
CA GLY A 151 1.39 4.58 8.29
C GLY A 151 0.41 5.70 8.61
N LEU A 152 -0.72 5.38 9.26
CA LEU A 152 -1.71 6.35 9.72
C LEU A 152 -1.79 6.29 11.24
N LYS A 153 -1.45 7.39 11.90
CA LYS A 153 -1.67 7.57 13.34
C LYS A 153 -2.98 8.33 13.57
N VAL A 154 -3.92 7.69 14.26
CA VAL A 154 -5.18 8.30 14.67
C VAL A 154 -5.10 8.68 16.15
N CYS A 155 -5.34 9.95 16.45
CA CYS A 155 -5.47 10.48 17.81
C CYS A 155 -6.59 11.51 17.78
N SER A 156 -7.83 11.07 17.99
CA SER A 156 -9.05 11.87 17.79
C SER A 156 -8.94 13.25 18.44
N PRO A 157 -9.25 14.33 17.70
CA PRO A 157 -9.79 14.39 16.34
C PRO A 157 -8.73 14.39 15.21
N ARG A 158 -7.45 14.22 15.53
CA ARG A 158 -6.33 14.37 14.61
C ARG A 158 -5.94 13.06 13.94
N ARG A 159 -5.53 13.15 12.68
CA ARG A 159 -4.97 12.05 11.89
C ARG A 159 -3.70 12.53 11.21
N ALA A 160 -2.63 11.74 11.32
CA ALA A 160 -1.34 12.05 10.69
C ALA A 160 -0.88 10.86 9.85
N GLY A 161 -0.48 11.14 8.61
CA GLY A 161 0.25 10.18 7.79
C GLY A 161 1.71 10.13 8.23
N HIS A 162 2.32 8.98 8.02
CA HIS A 162 3.73 8.70 8.23
C HIS A 162 4.24 7.97 6.99
N ASP A 163 5.01 8.69 6.19
CA ASP A 163 5.44 8.31 4.85
C ASP A 163 6.95 8.47 4.75
N ASP A 164 7.69 7.41 4.44
CA ASP A 164 9.15 7.42 4.39
C ASP A 164 9.79 8.09 5.63
N ASN A 165 9.32 7.73 6.84
CA ASN A 165 9.70 8.31 8.14
C ASN A 165 9.32 9.79 8.35
N VAL A 166 8.64 10.43 7.40
CA VAL A 166 8.16 11.81 7.48
C VAL A 166 6.72 11.82 7.97
N LYS A 167 6.46 12.56 9.04
CA LYS A 167 5.09 12.85 9.49
C LYS A 167 4.47 13.91 8.58
N CYS A 168 3.32 13.61 8.01
CA CYS A 168 2.60 14.50 7.11
C CYS A 168 1.13 14.67 7.51
N SER A 169 0.52 15.77 7.05
CA SER A 169 -0.93 15.96 7.18
C SER A 169 -1.65 15.07 6.17
N LEU A 170 -2.82 14.52 6.50
CA LEU A 170 -3.62 13.85 5.48
C LEU A 170 -3.97 14.76 4.29
N SER A 171 -4.06 16.07 4.51
CA SER A 171 -4.30 17.04 3.44
C SER A 171 -3.13 17.18 2.46
N SER A 172 -1.89 16.81 2.82
CA SER A 172 -0.77 16.85 1.89
C SER A 172 -0.87 15.78 0.81
N TYR A 173 -1.66 14.73 1.06
CA TYR A 173 -2.02 13.76 0.02
C TYR A 173 -3.07 14.29 -0.97
N GLY A 174 -3.65 15.47 -0.71
CA GLY A 174 -4.45 16.27 -1.64
C GLY A 174 -5.31 15.48 -2.63
N GLU A 175 -5.08 15.74 -3.92
CA GLU A 175 -5.69 15.04 -5.06
C GLU A 175 -4.94 13.76 -5.45
N TRP A 176 -3.81 13.45 -4.79
CA TRP A 176 -3.04 12.26 -5.11
C TRP A 176 -3.80 10.98 -4.74
N ILE A 177 -4.47 10.94 -3.58
CA ILE A 177 -5.32 9.80 -3.24
C ILE A 177 -6.60 9.87 -4.08
N ASP A 178 -6.76 9.02 -5.09
CA ASP A 178 -8.04 8.81 -5.76
C ASP A 178 -8.86 7.75 -5.01
N ARG A 179 -8.25 6.59 -4.76
CA ARG A 179 -8.91 5.44 -4.12
C ARG A 179 -8.11 4.93 -2.95
N VAL A 180 -8.81 4.63 -1.86
CA VAL A 180 -8.24 3.85 -0.75
C VAL A 180 -8.42 2.37 -1.07
N MET A 181 -7.32 1.62 -1.04
CA MET A 181 -7.29 0.20 -1.34
C MET A 181 -7.58 -0.60 -0.06
N PHE A 182 -6.88 -0.27 1.03
CA PHE A 182 -7.16 -0.82 2.35
C PHE A 182 -6.77 0.14 3.48
N VAL A 183 -7.38 -0.10 4.65
CA VAL A 183 -6.98 0.49 5.94
C VAL A 183 -7.00 -0.64 6.97
N ARG A 184 -5.83 -1.03 7.46
CA ARG A 184 -5.65 -2.23 8.30
C ARG A 184 -5.02 -1.85 9.63
N LYS A 185 -5.54 -2.37 10.73
CA LYS A 185 -5.08 -1.98 12.07
C LYS A 185 -3.76 -2.68 12.38
N VAL A 186 -2.79 -1.97 12.97
CA VAL A 186 -1.52 -2.54 13.42
C VAL A 186 -1.52 -2.56 14.94
N ILE A 187 -1.41 -3.76 15.51
CA ILE A 187 -1.44 -4.03 16.96
C ILE A 187 -0.37 -5.06 17.29
N LEU A 188 0.27 -4.92 18.44
CA LEU A 188 1.12 -5.94 19.04
C LEU A 188 0.31 -6.73 20.07
N LEU A 189 0.55 -8.03 20.14
CA LEU A 189 0.06 -8.92 21.18
C LEU A 189 0.86 -8.66 22.46
N ASP A 190 0.17 -8.70 23.60
CA ASP A 190 0.75 -8.55 24.94
C ASP A 190 1.54 -9.80 25.37
#